data_AF-A0A512E1P0-F1
#
_entry.id   AF-A0A512E1P0-F1
#
_cell.length_a   1.000
_cell.length_b   1.000
_cell.length_c   1.000
_cell.angle_alpha   90.00
_cell.angle_beta   90.00
_cell.angle_gamma   90.00
#
_symmetry.space_group_name_H-M   'P 1'
#
loop_
_entity.id
_entity.type
_entity.pdbx_description
1 polymer ?
#
loop_
_entity_poly.entity_id
_entity_poly.type
_entity_poly.pdbx_seq_one_letter_code
_entity_poly.pdbx_strand_id
1 'polypeptide(L)'
;MGIFAFKAKIAEIRAVGLPQPELFAVAVTIVQLGGSGLIIANIMPWLGAGALAGFLLLTIPIAHPFWKLPEPQRTFKFFLALEHLSLIGGLMVAAALGAFTGQ
;
A
#
# COMPACT_ATOMS: atom_id res chain seq x y z
N MET A 1 15.72 -11.96 -9.02
CA MET A 1 14.59 -11.03 -9.19
C MET A 1 13.78 -11.46 -10.41
N GLY A 2 12.44 -11.59 -10.33
CA GLY A 2 11.60 -11.93 -11.49
C GLY A 2 10.35 -12.76 -11.20
N ILE A 3 10.45 -13.90 -10.50
CA ILE A 3 9.31 -14.77 -10.14
C ILE A 3 9.23 -15.02 -8.62
N PHE A 4 10.32 -14.69 -7.90
CA PHE A 4 10.44 -14.89 -6.45
C PHE A 4 9.70 -13.84 -5.60
N ALA A 5 9.31 -12.69 -6.18
CA ALA A 5 8.64 -11.63 -5.43
C ALA A 5 7.26 -12.07 -4.93
N PHE A 6 6.53 -12.88 -5.70
CA PHE A 6 5.22 -13.37 -5.27
C PHE A 6 5.34 -14.39 -4.13
N LYS A 7 6.30 -15.32 -4.22
CA LYS A 7 6.61 -16.26 -3.12
C LYS A 7 7.10 -15.52 -1.87
N ALA A 8 7.94 -14.51 -2.02
CA ALA A 8 8.40 -13.66 -0.93
C ALA A 8 7.25 -12.87 -0.29
N LYS A 9 6.35 -12.29 -1.10
CA LYS A 9 5.14 -11.58 -0.64
C LYS A 9 4.20 -12.52 0.14
N ILE A 10 4.02 -13.76 -0.32
CA ILE A 10 3.25 -14.77 0.42
C ILE A 10 3.92 -15.07 1.78
N ALA A 11 5.26 -15.21 1.82
CA ALA A 11 5.98 -15.44 3.07
C ALA A 11 5.85 -14.26 4.06
N GLU A 12 5.89 -13.04 3.55
CA GLU A 12 5.70 -11.82 4.34
C GLU A 12 4.27 -11.73 4.89
N ILE A 13 3.25 -11.97 4.06
CA ILE A 13 1.84 -11.97 4.48
C ILE A 13 1.57 -13.10 5.49
N ARG A 14 2.22 -14.27 5.32
CA ARG A 14 2.19 -15.35 6.33
C ARG A 14 2.77 -14.88 7.66
N ALA A 15 3.88 -14.14 7.65
CA ALA A 15 4.49 -13.61 8.86
C ALA A 15 3.61 -12.55 9.56
N VAL A 16 2.78 -11.83 8.81
CA VAL A 16 1.78 -10.87 9.34
C VAL A 16 0.57 -11.60 9.97
N GLY A 17 0.33 -12.86 9.61
CA GLY A 17 -0.74 -13.68 10.20
C GLY A 17 -2.12 -13.48 9.57
N LEU A 18 -2.20 -12.97 8.34
CA LEU A 18 -3.47 -12.82 7.63
C LEU A 18 -4.04 -14.19 7.17
N PRO A 19 -5.37 -14.40 7.25
CA PRO A 19 -6.00 -15.60 6.73
C PRO A 19 -5.84 -15.67 5.20
N GLN A 20 -5.56 -16.85 4.64
CA GLN A 20 -5.37 -17.06 3.20
C GLN A 20 -4.34 -16.12 2.53
N PRO A 21 -3.03 -16.28 2.84
CA PRO A 21 -1.95 -15.39 2.39
C PRO A 21 -1.83 -15.20 0.88
N GLU A 22 -2.20 -16.23 0.11
CA GLU A 22 -2.13 -16.23 -1.35
C GLU A 22 -3.15 -15.27 -1.95
N LEU A 23 -4.37 -15.24 -1.40
CA LEU A 23 -5.43 -14.33 -1.86
C LEU A 23 -5.05 -12.86 -1.60
N PHE A 24 -4.51 -12.58 -0.41
CA PHE A 24 -4.00 -11.25 -0.09
C PHE A 24 -2.81 -10.87 -0.96
N ALA A 25 -1.89 -11.81 -1.26
CA ALA A 25 -0.76 -11.53 -2.14
C ALA A 25 -1.23 -11.13 -3.56
N VAL A 26 -2.26 -11.80 -4.09
CA VAL A 26 -2.89 -11.45 -5.36
C VAL A 26 -3.56 -10.07 -5.27
N ALA A 27 -4.39 -9.83 -4.25
CA ALA A 27 -5.09 -8.56 -4.07
C ALA A 27 -4.13 -7.37 -3.97
N VAL A 28 -3.08 -7.49 -3.15
CA VAL A 28 -2.01 -6.49 -3.02
C VAL A 28 -1.35 -6.22 -4.38
N THR A 29 -1.06 -7.27 -5.14
CA THR A 29 -0.39 -7.15 -6.45
C THR A 29 -1.29 -6.43 -7.45
N ILE A 30 -2.59 -6.75 -7.47
CA ILE A 30 -3.58 -6.09 -8.32
C ILE A 30 -3.70 -4.62 -7.97
N VAL A 31 -3.80 -4.26 -6.68
CA VAL A 31 -3.92 -2.86 -6.28
C VAL A 31 -2.66 -2.06 -6.62
N GLN A 32 -1.47 -2.63 -6.37
CA GLN A 32 -0.21 -1.95 -6.66
C GLN A 32 0.00 -1.72 -8.16
N LEU A 33 -0.16 -2.77 -8.98
CA LEU A 33 0.06 -2.68 -10.42
C LEU A 33 -1.10 -1.97 -11.13
N GLY A 34 -2.34 -2.30 -10.78
CA GLY A 34 -3.53 -1.69 -11.35
C GLY A 34 -3.64 -0.21 -10.99
N GLY A 35 -3.45 0.15 -9.71
CA GLY A 35 -3.48 1.55 -9.27
C GLY A 35 -2.41 2.40 -9.95
N SER A 36 -1.17 1.90 -10.00
CA SER A 36 -0.06 2.59 -10.69
C SER A 36 -0.32 2.70 -12.19
N GLY A 37 -0.84 1.64 -12.82
CA GLY A 37 -1.19 1.63 -14.24
C GLY A 37 -2.26 2.65 -14.59
N LEU A 38 -3.31 2.79 -13.76
CA LEU A 38 -4.37 3.77 -13.95
C LEU A 38 -3.87 5.22 -13.88
N ILE A 39 -2.91 5.49 -13.00
CA ILE A 39 -2.25 6.80 -12.89
C ILE A 39 -1.38 7.07 -14.11
N ILE A 40 -0.49 6.14 -14.46
CA ILE A 40 0.49 6.33 -15.55
C ILE A 40 -0.20 6.42 -16.91
N ALA A 41 -1.21 5.59 -17.17
CA ALA A 41 -1.95 5.60 -18.42
C ALA A 41 -2.98 6.75 -18.51
N ASN A 42 -3.15 7.54 -17.44
CA ASN A 42 -4.10 8.64 -17.34
C ASN A 42 -5.55 8.27 -17.71
N ILE A 43 -5.96 7.02 -17.45
CA ILE A 43 -7.31 6.54 -17.78
C ILE A 43 -8.29 6.97 -16.68
N MET A 44 -7.98 6.64 -15.43
CA MET A 44 -8.76 7.02 -14.24
C MET A 44 -7.79 7.27 -13.07
N PRO A 45 -6.96 8.33 -13.16
CA PRO A 45 -5.87 8.56 -12.20
C PRO A 45 -6.38 8.75 -10.78
N TRP A 46 -7.57 9.35 -10.59
CA TRP A 46 -8.19 9.53 -9.28
C TRP A 46 -8.53 8.19 -8.61
N LEU A 47 -9.02 7.21 -9.38
CA LEU A 47 -9.36 5.89 -8.87
C LEU A 47 -8.09 5.11 -8.50
N GLY A 48 -7.07 5.17 -9.36
CA GLY A 48 -5.78 4.54 -9.10
C GLY A 48 -5.09 5.10 -7.86
N ALA A 49 -5.03 6.42 -7.73
CA ALA A 49 -4.43 7.10 -6.59
C ALA A 49 -5.23 6.87 -5.30
N GLY A 50 -6.57 6.92 -5.36
CA GLY A 50 -7.43 6.60 -4.22
C GLY A 50 -7.28 5.16 -3.74
N ALA A 51 -7.21 4.18 -4.67
CA ALA A 51 -7.01 2.77 -4.32
C ALA A 51 -5.64 2.52 -3.66
N LEU A 52 -4.57 3.14 -4.17
CA LEU A 52 -3.23 3.07 -3.58
C LEU A 52 -3.18 3.73 -2.20
N ALA A 53 -3.80 4.91 -2.04
CA ALA A 53 -3.87 5.61 -0.75
C ALA A 53 -4.62 4.78 0.30
N GLY A 54 -5.78 4.22 -0.06
CA GLY A 54 -6.55 3.34 0.81
C GLY A 54 -5.77 2.09 1.20
N PHE A 55 -5.04 1.49 0.26
CA PHE A 55 -4.17 0.35 0.54
C PHE A 55 -3.08 0.68 1.57
N LEU A 56 -2.34 1.77 1.38
CA LEU A 56 -1.30 2.21 2.32
C LEU A 56 -1.88 2.51 3.71
N LEU A 57 -3.10 3.06 3.77
CA LEU A 57 -3.75 3.34 5.05
C LEU A 57 -4.05 2.05 5.81
N LEU A 58 -4.47 1.00 5.10
CA LEU A 58 -4.74 -0.32 5.69
C LEU A 58 -3.47 -1.04 6.13
N THR A 59 -2.33 -0.86 5.45
CA THR A 59 -1.08 -1.54 5.85
C THR A 59 -0.52 -1.02 7.17
N ILE A 60 -0.77 0.23 7.56
CA ILE A 60 -0.28 0.82 8.82
C ILE A 60 -0.71 -0.02 10.04
N PRO A 61 -2.02 -0.21 10.33
CA PRO A 61 -2.42 -0.99 11.49
C PRO A 61 -2.18 -2.50 11.36
N ILE A 62 -2.15 -3.02 10.12
CA ILE A 62 -2.02 -4.46 9.86
C ILE A 62 -0.57 -4.92 9.95
N ALA A 63 0.35 -4.23 9.27
CA ALA A 63 1.74 -4.64 9.14
C ALA A 63 2.69 -3.89 10.09
N HIS A 64 2.29 -2.72 10.59
CA HIS A 64 3.13 -1.84 11.39
C HIS A 64 2.46 -1.38 12.70
N PRO A 65 2.02 -2.31 13.58
CA PRO A 65 1.40 -1.95 14.87
C PRO A 65 2.44 -1.45 15.87
N PHE A 66 3.05 -0.29 15.61
CA PHE A 66 4.12 0.28 16.43
C PHE A 66 3.69 0.48 17.89
N TRP A 67 2.42 0.78 18.11
CA TRP A 67 1.81 0.95 19.44
C TRP A 67 1.84 -0.31 20.32
N LYS A 68 2.08 -1.51 19.76
CA LYS A 68 2.17 -2.76 20.52
C LYS A 68 3.60 -3.26 20.76
N LEU A 69 4.61 -2.59 20.20
CA LEU A 69 6.00 -3.06 20.23
C LEU A 69 6.83 -2.34 21.30
N PRO A 70 7.87 -2.98 21.88
CA PRO A 70 8.88 -2.32 22.71
C PRO A 70 9.94 -1.58 21.86
N GLU A 71 10.73 -0.71 22.50
CA GLU A 71 11.91 -0.10 21.86
C GLU A 71 12.99 -1.16 21.59
N PRO A 72 13.78 -1.05 20.50
CA PRO A 72 13.80 0.03 19.49
C PRO A 72 12.84 -0.17 18.30
N GLN A 73 12.13 -1.30 18.26
CA GLN A 73 11.29 -1.68 17.12
C GLN A 73 10.07 -0.76 16.96
N ARG A 74 9.55 -0.24 18.08
CA ARG A 74 8.48 0.78 18.09
C ARG A 74 8.86 1.99 17.25
N THR A 75 10.01 2.62 17.53
CA THR A 75 10.47 3.81 16.81
C THR A 75 10.66 3.55 15.32
N PHE A 76 11.27 2.41 14.96
CA PHE A 76 11.43 2.04 13.55
C PHE A 76 10.09 1.87 12.81
N LYS A 77 9.14 1.14 13.41
CA LYS A 77 7.81 0.93 12.81
C LYS A 77 6.98 2.22 12.77
N PHE A 78 7.20 3.14 13.71
CA PHE A 78 6.59 4.46 13.68
C PHE A 78 7.07 5.29 12.49
N PHE A 79 8.39 5.34 12.23
CA PHE A 79 8.92 6.02 11.04
C PHE A 79 8.37 5.43 9.74
N LEU A 80 8.26 4.10 9.66
CA LEU A 80 7.67 3.44 8.49
C LEU A 80 6.18 3.80 8.31
N ALA A 81 5.43 3.94 9.40
CA ALA A 81 4.05 4.42 9.35
C ALA A 81 3.96 5.88 8.85
N LEU A 82 4.89 6.75 9.26
CA LEU A 82 4.97 8.13 8.76
C LEU A 82 5.33 8.20 7.28
N GLU A 83 6.19 7.30 6.79
CA GLU A 83 6.50 7.19 5.35
C GLU A 83 5.25 6.83 4.54
N HIS A 84 4.45 5.88 5.03
CA HIS A 84 3.18 5.55 4.38
C HIS A 84 2.21 6.73 4.42
N LEU A 85 2.14 7.46 5.54
CA LEU A 85 1.27 8.62 5.69
C LEU A 85 1.64 9.76 4.73
N SER A 86 2.93 10.03 4.52
CA SER A 86 3.38 11.04 3.56
C SER A 86 3.03 10.64 2.12
N LEU A 87 3.20 9.37 1.76
CA LEU A 87 2.80 8.83 0.45
C LEU A 87 1.28 8.92 0.24
N ILE A 88 0.47 8.61 1.26
CA ILE A 88 -0.98 8.79 1.22
C ILE A 88 -1.33 10.26 0.92
N GLY A 89 -0.68 11.21 1.60
CA GLY A 89 -0.88 12.63 1.34
C GLY A 89 -0.61 13.00 -0.12
N GLY A 90 0.51 12.54 -0.69
CA GLY A 90 0.86 12.77 -2.10
C GLY A 90 -0.15 12.15 -3.07
N LEU A 91 -0.58 10.91 -2.81
CA LEU A 91 -1.58 10.22 -3.61
C LEU A 91 -2.96 10.89 -3.52
N MET A 92 -3.35 11.40 -2.36
CA MET A 92 -4.61 12.14 -2.20
C MET A 92 -4.61 13.44 -3.00
N VAL A 93 -3.48 14.17 -3.03
CA VAL A 93 -3.32 15.34 -3.90
C VAL A 93 -3.39 14.94 -5.37
N ALA A 94 -2.69 13.87 -5.77
CA ALA A 94 -2.77 13.35 -7.13
C ALA A 94 -4.19 12.91 -7.52
N ALA A 95 -4.92 12.30 -6.59
CA ALA A 95 -6.30 11.89 -6.80
C ALA A 95 -7.23 13.09 -6.99
N ALA A 96 -7.08 14.12 -6.14
CA ALA A 96 -7.84 15.36 -6.25
C ALA A 96 -7.57 16.04 -7.60
N LEU A 97 -6.30 16.27 -7.95
CA LEU A 97 -5.91 16.91 -9.21
C LEU A 97 -6.36 16.11 -10.43
N GLY A 98 -6.22 14.77 -10.40
CA GLY A 98 -6.67 13.89 -11.46
C GLY A 98 -8.20 13.86 -11.62
N ALA A 99 -8.96 14.04 -10.53
CA ALA A 99 -10.41 14.20 -10.59
C ALA A 99 -10.84 15.56 -11.16
N PHE A 100 -10.06 16.62 -10.90
CA PHE A 100 -10.34 17.97 -11.42
C PHE A 100 -9.88 18.18 -12.87
N THR A 101 -8.84 17.47 -13.32
CA THR A 101 -8.30 17.61 -14.69
C THR A 101 -8.96 16.64 -15.68
N GLY A 102 -9.70 15.65 -15.17
CA GLY A 102 -10.46 14.67 -15.96
C GLY A 102 -11.89 15.09 -16.33
N GLN A 103 -12.26 16.37 -16.15
CA GLN A 103 -13.52 16.96 -16.61
C GLN A 103 -13.29 18.16 -17.52
#